data_AF-A0A3B0YUS8-F1
#
_entry.id   AF-A0A3B0YUS8-F1
#
_cell.length_a   1.000
_cell.length_b   1.000
_cell.length_c   1.000
_cell.angle_alpha   90.00
_cell.angle_beta   90.00
_cell.angle_gamma   90.00
#
_symmetry.space_group_name_H-M   'P 1'
#
loop_
_entity.id
_entity.type
_entity.pdbx_description
1 polymer ?
#
loop_
_entity_poly.entity_id
_entity_poly.type
_entity_poly.pdbx_seq_one_letter_code
_entity_poly.pdbx_strand_id
1 'polypeptide(L)'
;MIGVETDIVARLHQEGIFGPETSEMRLYERRLTRFFEREYVRYKDSTSVPRDYGVATDEGPVMEETEALMEQHYDEQQDFFSGFLDTQYRAYSMAYYGESPEDVRNSTATLEQAQEAKFALIAERAGIRGDEKVFNIGCGFGSLETYLLKQYPELEIVSITPSKVQLAHIRGRMQDPSDPLCSDRLTLIEGAFDQLDVNALGGRQYNLVISVAVFEQVINMRAVLEKIASLLLPGGRTFHHFITSQAAIPQFLNPDKTRIGLYFPGGRVWPHAEFAGYTDHFDTCETWFVNGLNYWRTLDEWHRRYWHSLPALYQTTFDHEQIAHWNNYFSLCKAMFAPMDGHFYGNSHYLFKLKG
;
A
#
# COMPACT_ATOMS: atom_id res chain seq x y z
N MET A 1 -26.03 5.87 38.08
CA MET A 1 -26.66 6.53 36.92
C MET A 1 -25.52 7.04 36.04
N ILE A 2 -25.13 6.23 35.06
CA ILE A 2 -24.11 6.60 34.07
C ILE A 2 -24.90 7.32 32.97
N GLY A 3 -24.80 8.64 32.96
CA GLY A 3 -25.58 9.49 32.07
C GLY A 3 -25.14 9.32 30.62
N VAL A 4 -26.10 8.92 29.79
CA VAL A 4 -26.23 9.14 28.34
C VAL A 4 -24.89 9.38 27.61
N GLU A 5 -24.36 8.28 27.08
CA GLU A 5 -23.40 8.25 26.00
C GLU A 5 -23.88 9.21 24.90
N THR A 6 -23.24 10.37 24.82
CA THR A 6 -23.53 11.37 23.80
C THR A 6 -23.09 10.77 22.48
N ASP A 7 -24.01 10.61 21.53
CA ASP A 7 -23.72 10.14 20.16
C ASP A 7 -22.44 10.82 19.64
N ILE A 8 -21.35 10.06 19.58
CA ILE A 8 -20.02 10.58 19.22
C ILE A 8 -20.05 11.23 17.82
N VAL A 9 -20.87 10.70 16.91
CA VAL A 9 -21.05 11.28 15.56
C VAL A 9 -21.68 12.66 15.67
N ALA A 10 -22.72 12.82 16.49
CA ALA A 10 -23.35 14.12 16.72
C ALA A 10 -22.38 15.13 17.34
N ARG A 11 -21.53 14.68 18.27
CA ARG A 11 -20.49 15.52 18.89
C ARG A 11 -19.43 15.97 17.86
N LEU A 12 -18.89 15.04 17.08
CA LEU A 12 -17.92 15.35 16.02
C LEU A 12 -18.48 16.39 15.04
N HIS A 13 -19.75 16.24 14.64
CA HIS A 13 -20.43 17.22 13.79
C HIS A 13 -20.53 18.62 14.42
N GLN A 14 -20.83 18.72 15.73
CA GLN A 14 -20.84 20.00 16.44
C GLN A 14 -19.45 20.66 16.50
N GLU A 15 -18.40 19.85 16.51
CA GLU A 15 -17.00 20.27 16.49
C GLU A 15 -16.46 20.49 15.07
N GLY A 16 -17.29 20.33 14.04
CA GLY A 16 -16.93 20.58 12.64
C GLY A 16 -16.16 19.44 11.96
N ILE A 17 -16.11 18.27 12.57
CA ILE A 17 -15.55 17.05 11.98
C ILE A 17 -16.71 16.28 11.37
N PHE A 18 -16.77 16.22 10.04
CA PHE A 18 -17.91 15.65 9.31
C PHE A 18 -17.55 14.33 8.64
N GLY A 19 -18.48 13.38 8.62
CA GLY A 19 -18.27 12.08 7.97
C GLY A 19 -18.47 12.08 6.45
N PRO A 20 -18.04 11.02 5.74
CA PRO A 20 -18.02 10.93 4.28
C PRO A 20 -19.39 11.12 3.60
N GLU A 21 -20.48 10.86 4.32
CA GLU A 21 -21.83 10.94 3.80
C GLU A 21 -22.51 12.31 4.01
N THR A 22 -21.82 13.25 4.64
CA THR A 22 -22.32 14.61 4.88
C THR A 22 -22.14 15.51 3.65
N SER A 23 -22.92 16.60 3.58
CA SER A 23 -22.80 17.57 2.50
C SER A 23 -21.50 18.40 2.59
N GLU A 24 -21.05 18.60 3.82
CA GLU A 24 -19.88 19.34 4.26
C GLU A 24 -18.61 18.61 3.84
N MET A 25 -18.50 17.32 4.15
CA MET A 25 -17.36 16.51 3.74
C MET A 25 -17.29 16.40 2.21
N ARG A 26 -18.42 16.14 1.53
CA ARG A 26 -18.46 16.13 0.06
C ARG A 26 -18.02 17.47 -0.55
N LEU A 27 -18.37 18.60 0.07
CA LEU A 27 -17.91 19.91 -0.39
C LEU A 27 -16.41 20.12 -0.15
N TYR A 28 -15.91 19.67 1.01
CA TYR A 28 -14.50 19.71 1.35
C TYR A 28 -13.65 18.88 0.37
N GLU A 29 -14.04 17.63 0.13
CA GLU A 29 -13.37 16.74 -0.83
C GLU A 29 -13.36 17.34 -2.23
N ARG A 30 -14.50 17.88 -2.72
CA ARG A 30 -14.54 18.58 -4.02
C ARG A 30 -13.56 19.75 -4.11
N ARG A 31 -13.36 20.51 -3.03
CA ARG A 31 -12.39 21.62 -2.99
C ARG A 31 -10.95 21.10 -3.02
N LEU A 32 -10.65 20.05 -2.27
CA LEU A 32 -9.34 19.40 -2.29
C LEU A 32 -9.04 18.80 -3.67
N THR A 33 -9.99 18.09 -4.29
CA THR A 33 -9.81 17.53 -5.64
C THR A 33 -9.50 18.61 -6.66
N ARG A 34 -10.21 19.76 -6.63
CA ARG A 34 -9.91 20.91 -7.52
C ARG A 34 -8.53 21.50 -7.27
N PHE A 35 -8.04 21.49 -6.03
CA PHE A 35 -6.67 21.91 -5.74
C PHE A 35 -5.67 20.98 -6.41
N PHE A 36 -5.78 19.67 -6.20
CA PHE A 36 -4.88 18.69 -6.84
C PHE A 36 -4.98 18.70 -8.36
N GLU A 37 -6.18 18.84 -8.92
CA GLU A 37 -6.38 18.95 -10.37
C GLU A 37 -5.60 20.13 -10.96
N ARG A 38 -5.64 21.30 -10.31
CA ARG A 38 -4.85 22.47 -10.73
C ARG A 38 -3.35 22.23 -10.62
N GLU A 39 -2.89 21.53 -9.59
CA GLU A 39 -1.48 21.17 -9.45
C GLU A 39 -1.06 20.19 -10.56
N TYR A 40 -1.85 19.15 -10.83
CA TYR A 40 -1.51 18.12 -11.83
C TYR A 40 -1.50 18.67 -13.25
N VAL A 41 -2.37 19.63 -13.58
CA VAL A 41 -2.33 20.35 -14.86
C VAL A 41 -0.98 21.06 -15.06
N ARG A 42 -0.29 21.48 -14.00
CA ARG A 42 1.05 22.09 -14.11
C ARG A 42 2.14 21.07 -14.43
N TYR A 43 2.00 19.85 -13.94
CA TYR A 43 3.04 18.81 -14.06
C TYR A 43 2.82 17.85 -15.22
N LYS A 44 1.58 17.67 -15.71
CA LYS A 44 1.27 16.66 -16.75
C LYS A 44 2.08 16.81 -18.04
N ASP A 45 2.47 18.05 -18.38
CA ASP A 45 3.26 18.37 -19.58
C ASP A 45 4.70 18.77 -19.22
N SER A 46 5.12 18.54 -17.97
CA SER A 46 6.47 18.88 -17.51
C SER A 46 7.52 17.94 -18.12
N THR A 47 8.67 18.49 -18.49
CA THR A 47 9.84 17.71 -18.92
C THR A 47 10.81 17.41 -17.78
N SER A 48 10.50 17.85 -16.55
CA SER A 48 11.34 17.57 -15.39
C SER A 48 11.39 16.08 -15.09
N VAL A 49 12.54 15.62 -14.62
CA VAL A 49 12.76 14.23 -14.21
C VAL A 49 12.73 14.12 -12.68
N PRO A 50 12.49 12.92 -12.11
CA PRO A 50 12.45 12.73 -10.64
C PRO A 50 13.66 13.28 -9.89
N ARG A 51 14.85 13.23 -10.50
CA ARG A 51 16.09 13.78 -9.92
C ARG A 51 16.06 15.29 -9.74
N ASP A 52 15.40 16.03 -10.64
CA ASP A 52 15.26 17.50 -10.53
C ASP A 52 14.48 17.89 -9.26
N TYR A 53 13.64 16.99 -8.77
CA TYR A 53 12.82 17.16 -7.58
C TYR A 53 13.38 16.47 -6.33
N GLY A 54 14.55 15.82 -6.42
CA GLY A 54 15.12 15.03 -5.32
C GLY A 54 14.30 13.79 -4.96
N VAL A 55 13.44 13.31 -5.88
CA VAL A 55 12.66 12.08 -5.68
C VAL A 55 13.53 10.84 -5.91
N ALA A 56 14.45 10.92 -6.87
CA ALA A 56 15.35 9.82 -7.24
C ALA A 56 16.81 10.13 -6.89
N THR A 57 17.53 9.14 -6.37
CA THR A 57 18.99 9.19 -6.11
C THR A 57 19.60 7.78 -6.22
N ASP A 58 20.87 7.70 -6.63
CA ASP A 58 21.67 6.45 -6.56
C ASP A 58 22.59 6.42 -5.33
N GLU A 59 22.58 7.49 -4.54
CA GLU A 59 23.37 7.64 -3.32
C GLU A 59 22.47 7.58 -2.08
N GLY A 60 23.03 7.17 -0.95
CA GLY A 60 22.33 7.10 0.34
C GLY A 60 21.76 5.70 0.64
N PRO A 61 20.95 5.60 1.72
CA PRO A 61 20.41 4.31 2.17
C PRO A 61 19.42 3.72 1.14
N VAL A 62 19.18 2.40 1.24
CA VAL A 62 18.28 1.69 0.31
C VAL A 62 16.83 2.09 0.54
N MET A 63 16.41 2.11 1.79
CA MET A 63 15.08 2.49 2.24
C MET A 63 15.18 3.64 3.23
N GLU A 64 14.09 4.38 3.37
CA GLU A 64 13.98 5.42 4.39
C GLU A 64 14.03 4.79 5.79
N GLU A 65 14.82 5.39 6.70
CA GLU A 65 14.87 4.98 8.11
C GLU A 65 13.52 5.26 8.75
N THR A 66 12.67 4.24 8.72
CA THR A 66 11.24 4.39 9.00
C THR A 66 10.83 3.68 10.28
N GLU A 67 11.73 3.07 11.07
CA GLU A 67 11.33 2.40 12.32
C GLU A 67 10.47 3.31 13.21
N ALA A 68 10.91 4.54 13.48
CA ALA A 68 10.15 5.51 14.26
C ALA A 68 8.87 6.04 13.56
N LEU A 69 8.80 6.01 12.23
CA LEU A 69 7.65 6.45 11.43
C LEU A 69 6.61 5.35 11.25
N MET A 70 7.06 4.10 11.17
CA MET A 70 6.24 2.90 11.20
C MET A 70 5.60 2.70 12.57
N GLU A 71 6.33 3.03 13.65
CA GLU A 71 5.76 3.08 15.01
C GLU A 71 4.59 4.07 15.12
N GLN A 72 4.60 5.18 14.38
CA GLN A 72 3.53 6.19 14.43
C GLN A 72 2.31 5.86 13.55
N HIS A 73 2.50 5.26 12.36
CA HIS A 73 1.39 5.03 11.40
C HIS A 73 0.93 3.58 11.31
N TYR A 74 1.83 2.60 11.49
CA TYR A 74 1.55 1.17 11.31
C TYR A 74 1.50 0.38 12.62
N ASP A 75 2.06 0.89 13.71
CA ASP A 75 1.92 0.29 15.05
C ASP A 75 0.72 0.83 15.84
N GLU A 76 -0.19 1.55 15.15
CA GLU A 76 -1.55 1.73 15.64
C GLU A 76 -2.16 0.36 15.98
N GLN A 77 -2.96 0.33 17.06
CA GLN A 77 -3.45 -0.94 17.62
C GLN A 77 -4.17 -1.79 16.57
N GLN A 78 -4.07 -3.12 16.65
CA GLN A 78 -4.74 -4.03 15.71
C GLN A 78 -6.25 -3.72 15.55
N ASP A 79 -6.90 -3.28 16.61
CA ASP A 79 -8.32 -2.91 16.63
C ASP A 79 -8.62 -1.67 15.78
N PHE A 80 -7.66 -0.73 15.66
CA PHE A 80 -7.73 0.44 14.77
C PHE A 80 -7.99 0.00 13.33
N PHE A 81 -7.08 -0.83 12.79
CA PHE A 81 -7.16 -1.30 11.41
C PHE A 81 -8.36 -2.23 11.18
N SER A 82 -8.77 -2.99 12.20
CA SER A 82 -9.94 -3.85 12.12
C SER A 82 -11.24 -3.07 11.85
N GLY A 83 -11.30 -1.79 12.24
CA GLY A 83 -12.48 -0.95 12.06
C GLY A 83 -12.82 -0.63 10.61
N PHE A 84 -11.87 -0.70 9.68
CA PHE A 84 -12.10 -0.29 8.29
C PHE A 84 -11.51 -1.19 7.21
N LEU A 85 -10.52 -2.03 7.50
CA LEU A 85 -9.99 -2.96 6.50
C LEU A 85 -11.03 -4.03 6.13
N ASP A 86 -10.75 -4.75 5.05
CA ASP A 86 -11.56 -5.90 4.69
C ASP A 86 -11.39 -7.02 5.73
N THR A 87 -12.46 -7.77 5.97
CA THR A 87 -12.48 -8.78 7.05
C THR A 87 -11.81 -10.09 6.67
N GLN A 88 -11.55 -10.32 5.38
CA GLN A 88 -11.04 -11.61 4.88
C GLN A 88 -9.51 -11.66 4.82
N TYR A 89 -8.88 -10.60 4.35
CA TYR A 89 -7.45 -10.50 4.09
C TYR A 89 -6.78 -9.41 4.93
N ARG A 90 -7.54 -8.40 5.41
CA ARG A 90 -7.01 -7.24 6.14
C ARG A 90 -5.95 -6.48 5.33
N ALA A 91 -6.21 -6.27 4.05
CA ALA A 91 -5.27 -5.67 3.13
C ALA A 91 -5.25 -4.15 3.27
N TYR A 92 -4.13 -3.59 3.73
CA TYR A 92 -3.91 -2.13 3.78
C TYR A 92 -3.20 -1.63 2.52
N SER A 93 -3.80 -1.90 1.37
CA SER A 93 -3.40 -1.40 0.04
C SER A 93 -4.65 -1.28 -0.85
N MET A 94 -4.50 -0.58 -1.99
CA MET A 94 -5.56 -0.42 -3.00
C MET A 94 -6.25 -1.75 -3.30
N ALA A 95 -7.57 -1.77 -3.44
CA ALA A 95 -8.37 -2.91 -3.92
C ALA A 95 -8.73 -2.73 -5.39
N TYR A 96 -8.92 -3.81 -6.15
CA TYR A 96 -9.15 -3.75 -7.59
C TYR A 96 -10.64 -3.92 -7.93
N TYR A 97 -11.25 -2.87 -8.47
CA TYR A 97 -12.65 -2.82 -8.88
C TYR A 97 -12.84 -2.88 -10.39
N GLY A 98 -11.81 -2.54 -11.17
CA GLY A 98 -11.85 -2.57 -12.63
C GLY A 98 -10.66 -1.86 -13.29
N GLU A 99 -10.51 -2.06 -14.60
CA GLU A 99 -9.38 -1.53 -15.37
C GLU A 99 -9.61 -0.06 -15.74
N SER A 100 -10.83 0.28 -16.20
CA SER A 100 -11.18 1.64 -16.60
C SER A 100 -11.88 2.43 -15.50
N PRO A 101 -11.88 3.78 -15.56
CA PRO A 101 -12.66 4.62 -14.66
C PRO A 101 -14.16 4.28 -14.65
N GLU A 102 -14.71 3.83 -15.77
CA GLU A 102 -16.11 3.42 -15.88
C GLU A 102 -16.36 2.11 -15.14
N ASP A 103 -15.48 1.12 -15.31
CA ASP A 103 -15.56 -0.16 -14.58
C ASP A 103 -15.50 0.08 -13.07
N VAL A 104 -14.58 0.94 -12.62
CA VAL A 104 -14.47 1.27 -11.19
C VAL A 104 -15.73 1.93 -10.65
N ARG A 105 -16.40 2.81 -11.41
CA ARG A 105 -17.64 3.47 -10.96
C ARG A 105 -18.83 2.54 -10.98
N ASN A 106 -18.92 1.66 -11.97
CA ASN A 106 -20.04 0.76 -12.17
C ASN A 106 -19.90 -0.57 -11.41
N SER A 107 -18.71 -0.87 -10.88
CA SER A 107 -18.47 -2.11 -10.13
C SER A 107 -19.40 -2.21 -8.93
N THR A 108 -20.01 -3.38 -8.74
CA THR A 108 -20.84 -3.71 -7.57
C THR A 108 -20.08 -4.54 -6.54
N ALA A 109 -18.76 -4.72 -6.72
CA ALA A 109 -17.94 -5.52 -5.82
C ALA A 109 -17.87 -4.89 -4.43
N THR A 110 -17.95 -5.74 -3.39
CA THR A 110 -17.60 -5.35 -2.03
C THR A 110 -16.10 -5.11 -1.91
N LEU A 111 -15.65 -4.51 -0.80
CA LEU A 111 -14.22 -4.34 -0.53
C LEU A 111 -13.49 -5.68 -0.53
N GLU A 112 -14.06 -6.69 0.12
CA GLU A 112 -13.50 -8.04 0.21
C GLU A 112 -13.31 -8.65 -1.19
N GLN A 113 -14.34 -8.57 -2.03
CA GLN A 113 -14.27 -9.08 -3.41
C GLN A 113 -13.22 -8.33 -4.25
N ALA A 114 -13.13 -7.01 -4.08
CA ALA A 114 -12.14 -6.19 -4.78
C ALA A 114 -10.70 -6.47 -4.29
N GLN A 115 -10.51 -6.78 -3.00
CA GLN A 115 -9.21 -7.18 -2.46
C GLN A 115 -8.80 -8.56 -2.99
N GLU A 116 -9.73 -9.53 -3.03
CA GLU A 116 -9.48 -10.83 -3.67
C GLU A 116 -9.14 -10.67 -5.16
N ALA A 117 -9.89 -9.84 -5.89
CA ALA A 117 -9.64 -9.56 -7.31
C ALA A 117 -8.27 -8.93 -7.54
N LYS A 118 -7.81 -8.06 -6.64
CA LYS A 118 -6.44 -7.52 -6.68
C LYS A 118 -5.40 -8.62 -6.53
N PHE A 119 -5.56 -9.52 -5.55
CA PHE A 119 -4.59 -10.59 -5.35
C PHE A 119 -4.56 -11.57 -6.54
N ALA A 120 -5.71 -11.83 -7.14
CA ALA A 120 -5.79 -12.58 -8.40
C ALA A 120 -5.02 -11.88 -9.53
N LEU A 121 -5.24 -10.57 -9.71
CA LEU A 121 -4.54 -9.77 -10.71
C LEU A 121 -3.02 -9.73 -10.48
N ILE A 122 -2.60 -9.64 -9.22
CA ILE A 122 -1.19 -9.69 -8.83
C ILE A 122 -0.60 -11.07 -9.16
N ALA A 123 -1.27 -12.17 -8.80
CA ALA A 123 -0.77 -13.51 -9.07
C ALA A 123 -0.69 -13.79 -10.58
N GLU A 124 -1.68 -13.34 -11.35
CA GLU A 124 -1.69 -13.40 -12.81
C GLU A 124 -0.52 -12.62 -13.42
N ARG A 125 -0.39 -11.32 -13.09
CA ARG A 125 0.65 -10.45 -13.68
C ARG A 125 2.06 -10.78 -13.20
N ALA A 126 2.20 -11.31 -11.98
CA ALA A 126 3.46 -11.88 -11.49
C ALA A 126 3.76 -13.25 -12.13
N GLY A 127 2.80 -13.85 -12.84
CA GLY A 127 2.92 -15.16 -13.47
C GLY A 127 3.21 -16.27 -12.47
N ILE A 128 2.52 -16.29 -11.33
CA ILE A 128 2.68 -17.32 -10.30
C ILE A 128 2.17 -18.65 -10.85
N ARG A 129 3.03 -19.67 -10.80
CA ARG A 129 2.78 -21.01 -11.36
C ARG A 129 2.33 -22.01 -10.30
N GLY A 130 2.63 -21.73 -9.04
CA GLY A 130 2.22 -22.52 -7.88
C GLY A 130 3.23 -23.57 -7.41
N ASP A 131 4.33 -23.78 -8.14
CA ASP A 131 5.44 -24.69 -7.80
C ASP A 131 6.73 -23.93 -7.43
N GLU A 132 6.57 -22.68 -7.00
CA GLU A 132 7.65 -21.70 -6.84
C GLU A 132 7.92 -21.40 -5.37
N LYS A 133 9.17 -21.01 -5.08
CA LYS A 133 9.53 -20.36 -3.83
C LYS A 133 9.50 -18.84 -4.00
N VAL A 134 8.59 -18.20 -3.29
CA VAL A 134 8.33 -16.76 -3.35
C VAL A 134 8.92 -16.05 -2.13
N PHE A 135 9.59 -14.91 -2.33
CA PHE A 135 9.97 -14.00 -1.26
C PHE A 135 9.11 -12.75 -1.30
N ASN A 136 8.29 -12.50 -0.29
CA ASN A 136 7.46 -11.30 -0.18
C ASN A 136 8.12 -10.26 0.74
N ILE A 137 8.46 -9.10 0.16
CA ILE A 137 8.98 -7.94 0.88
C ILE A 137 7.78 -7.14 1.41
N GLY A 138 7.67 -7.00 2.73
CA GLY A 138 6.63 -6.22 3.40
C GLY A 138 5.26 -6.91 3.36
N CYS A 139 5.07 -7.95 4.17
CA CYS A 139 3.87 -8.78 4.12
C CYS A 139 2.60 -8.18 4.73
N GLY A 140 2.67 -7.00 5.36
CA GLY A 140 1.52 -6.38 6.01
C GLY A 140 0.89 -7.32 7.04
N PHE A 141 -0.44 -7.47 7.00
CA PHE A 141 -1.18 -8.41 7.88
C PHE A 141 -1.24 -9.86 7.35
N GLY A 142 -0.39 -10.24 6.41
CA GLY A 142 -0.41 -11.58 5.81
C GLY A 142 -1.48 -11.75 4.73
N SER A 143 -1.87 -10.64 4.09
CA SER A 143 -3.02 -10.60 3.18
C SER A 143 -2.78 -11.37 1.88
N LEU A 144 -1.61 -11.14 1.25
CA LEU A 144 -1.22 -11.84 0.03
C LEU A 144 -0.92 -13.31 0.33
N GLU A 145 -0.26 -13.60 1.45
CA GLU A 145 0.02 -14.96 1.95
C GLU A 145 -1.29 -15.75 2.11
N THR A 146 -2.29 -15.14 2.74
CA THR A 146 -3.62 -15.75 2.90
C THR A 146 -4.24 -16.12 1.56
N TYR A 147 -4.10 -15.26 0.54
CA TYR A 147 -4.58 -15.56 -0.80
C TYR A 147 -3.77 -16.68 -1.46
N LEU A 148 -2.44 -16.55 -1.51
CA LEU A 148 -1.56 -17.49 -2.21
C LEU A 148 -1.62 -18.89 -1.61
N LEU A 149 -1.62 -19.04 -0.29
CA LEU A 149 -1.66 -20.33 0.37
C LEU A 149 -2.98 -21.08 0.14
N LYS A 150 -4.09 -20.35 -0.08
CA LYS A 150 -5.38 -20.94 -0.47
C LYS A 150 -5.40 -21.39 -1.94
N GLN A 151 -4.82 -20.60 -2.83
CA GLN A 151 -4.91 -20.82 -4.28
C GLN A 151 -3.85 -21.78 -4.82
N TYR A 152 -2.67 -21.83 -4.19
CA TYR A 152 -1.51 -22.59 -4.66
C TYR A 152 -1.02 -23.55 -3.59
N PRO A 153 -1.43 -24.84 -3.64
CA PRO A 153 -1.11 -25.83 -2.61
C PRO A 153 0.39 -26.14 -2.44
N GLU A 154 1.16 -26.05 -3.52
CA GLU A 154 2.60 -26.41 -3.53
C GLU A 154 3.53 -25.19 -3.40
N LEU A 155 2.97 -23.97 -3.34
CA LEU A 155 3.76 -22.75 -3.29
C LEU A 155 4.36 -22.56 -1.90
N GLU A 156 5.66 -22.27 -1.86
CA GLU A 156 6.37 -21.86 -0.65
C GLU A 156 6.52 -20.34 -0.63
N ILE A 157 6.29 -19.73 0.52
CA ILE A 157 6.42 -18.28 0.70
C ILE A 157 7.24 -17.95 1.93
N VAL A 158 8.23 -17.08 1.73
CA VAL A 158 9.01 -16.44 2.79
C VAL A 158 8.63 -14.98 2.81
N SER A 159 8.15 -14.50 3.96
CA SER A 159 7.61 -13.16 4.11
C SER A 159 8.38 -12.40 5.18
N ILE A 160 8.71 -11.13 4.91
CA ILE A 160 9.43 -10.27 5.85
C ILE A 160 8.62 -9.02 6.18
N THR A 161 8.60 -8.64 7.46
CA THR A 161 8.08 -7.33 7.91
C THR A 161 8.84 -6.86 9.15
N PRO A 162 9.12 -5.54 9.29
CA PRO A 162 9.70 -4.98 10.51
C PRO A 162 8.64 -4.66 11.58
N SER A 163 7.35 -4.62 11.25
CA SER A 163 6.31 -4.22 12.22
C SER A 163 5.98 -5.34 13.21
N LYS A 164 6.12 -5.04 14.51
CA LYS A 164 5.81 -5.95 15.60
C LYS A 164 4.31 -6.27 15.69
N VAL A 165 3.45 -5.29 15.39
CA VAL A 165 1.99 -5.48 15.38
C VAL A 165 1.57 -6.45 14.29
N GLN A 166 2.12 -6.30 13.08
CA GLN A 166 1.88 -7.21 11.96
C GLN A 166 2.39 -8.62 12.24
N LEU A 167 3.60 -8.74 12.80
CA LEU A 167 4.18 -10.03 13.21
C LEU A 167 3.31 -10.73 14.26
N ALA A 168 2.88 -10.02 15.30
CA ALA A 168 2.03 -10.58 16.34
C ALA A 168 0.70 -11.07 15.75
N HIS A 169 0.10 -10.28 14.85
CA HIS A 169 -1.13 -10.67 14.15
C HIS A 169 -0.94 -11.96 13.32
N ILE A 170 0.08 -12.02 12.47
CA ILE A 170 0.36 -13.18 11.63
C ILE A 170 0.69 -14.40 12.49
N ARG A 171 1.59 -14.27 13.47
CA ARG A 171 1.96 -15.37 14.38
C ARG A 171 0.74 -15.91 15.15
N GLY A 172 -0.19 -15.04 15.53
CA GLY A 172 -1.46 -15.43 16.13
C GLY A 172 -2.32 -16.28 15.19
N ARG A 173 -2.48 -15.84 13.93
CA ARG A 173 -3.19 -16.61 12.90
C ARG A 173 -2.52 -17.96 12.59
N MET A 174 -1.19 -18.01 12.60
CA MET A 174 -0.43 -19.26 12.42
C MET A 174 -0.68 -20.30 13.53
N GLN A 175 -1.28 -19.94 14.67
CA GLN A 175 -1.62 -20.90 15.73
C GLN A 175 -2.99 -21.56 15.53
N ASP A 176 -3.84 -21.04 14.65
CA ASP A 176 -5.17 -21.61 14.38
C ASP A 176 -5.07 -22.63 13.23
N PRO A 177 -5.28 -23.94 13.48
CA PRO A 177 -5.18 -24.97 12.44
C PRO A 177 -6.17 -24.82 11.29
N SER A 178 -7.21 -23.99 11.45
CA SER A 178 -8.17 -23.69 10.39
C SER A 178 -7.78 -22.48 9.53
N ASP A 179 -6.80 -21.69 9.98
CA ASP A 179 -6.33 -20.52 9.26
C ASP A 179 -5.30 -20.90 8.18
N PRO A 180 -5.41 -20.38 6.94
CA PRO A 180 -4.45 -20.63 5.87
C PRO A 180 -2.99 -20.31 6.22
N LEU A 181 -2.76 -19.37 7.15
CA LEU A 181 -1.41 -19.00 7.57
C LEU A 181 -0.78 -20.07 8.49
N CYS A 182 -1.59 -20.96 9.09
CA CYS A 182 -1.08 -22.16 9.77
C CYS A 182 -0.62 -23.20 8.72
N SER A 183 0.51 -22.92 8.07
CA SER A 183 1.12 -23.77 7.05
C SER A 183 2.63 -23.85 7.23
N ASP A 184 3.18 -25.04 7.02
CA ASP A 184 4.62 -25.30 6.91
C ASP A 184 5.27 -24.67 5.67
N ARG A 185 4.45 -24.22 4.71
CA ARG A 185 4.89 -23.50 3.49
C ARG A 185 5.09 -22.01 3.69
N LEU A 186 4.75 -21.47 4.86
CA LEU A 186 4.96 -20.07 5.21
C LEU A 186 6.09 -19.91 6.22
N THR A 187 7.14 -19.18 5.84
CA THR A 187 8.17 -18.71 6.77
C THR A 187 8.02 -17.21 6.99
N LEU A 188 7.88 -16.78 8.25
CA LEU A 188 7.78 -15.37 8.62
C LEU A 188 9.08 -14.88 9.26
N ILE A 189 9.64 -13.80 8.71
CA ILE A 189 10.86 -13.14 9.15
C ILE A 189 10.52 -11.78 9.76
N GLU A 190 11.05 -11.54 10.95
CA GLU A 190 11.04 -10.24 11.62
C GLU A 190 12.30 -9.46 11.23
N GLY A 191 12.13 -8.33 10.55
CA GLY A 191 13.25 -7.47 10.17
C GLY A 191 12.95 -6.56 8.99
N ALA A 192 13.85 -5.61 8.75
CA ALA A 192 13.80 -4.72 7.61
C ALA A 192 14.56 -5.33 6.41
N PHE A 193 14.02 -5.17 5.19
CA PHE A 193 14.58 -5.80 4.00
C PHE A 193 15.98 -5.26 3.65
N ASP A 194 16.20 -3.96 3.81
CA ASP A 194 17.48 -3.29 3.57
C ASP A 194 18.59 -3.78 4.52
N GLN A 195 18.23 -4.21 5.74
CA GLN A 195 19.16 -4.75 6.74
C GLN A 195 19.39 -6.27 6.65
N LEU A 196 18.59 -6.99 5.86
CA LEU A 196 18.65 -8.44 5.75
C LEU A 196 19.97 -8.96 5.15
N ASP A 197 20.62 -9.94 5.78
CA ASP A 197 21.75 -10.65 5.18
C ASP A 197 21.24 -11.78 4.26
N VAL A 198 21.47 -11.62 2.96
CA VAL A 198 21.06 -12.58 1.93
C VAL A 198 21.78 -13.93 2.09
N ASN A 199 23.03 -13.93 2.59
CA ASN A 199 23.75 -15.17 2.82
C ASN A 199 23.16 -15.95 4.00
N ALA A 200 22.67 -15.26 5.03
CA ALA A 200 21.98 -15.88 6.15
C ALA A 200 20.67 -16.56 5.73
N LEU A 201 20.05 -16.14 4.62
CA LEU A 201 18.91 -16.84 4.04
C LEU A 201 19.31 -18.11 3.28
N GLY A 202 20.58 -18.29 2.92
CA GLY A 202 21.05 -19.37 2.04
C GLY A 202 21.33 -18.91 0.60
N GLY A 203 21.37 -17.59 0.35
CA GLY A 203 21.68 -17.02 -0.96
C GLY A 203 20.52 -17.15 -1.96
N ARG A 204 20.88 -17.36 -3.24
CA ARG A 204 19.93 -17.45 -4.37
C ARG A 204 19.07 -18.71 -4.25
N GLN A 205 17.78 -18.54 -4.01
CA GLN A 205 16.85 -19.66 -3.83
C GLN A 205 15.40 -19.36 -4.22
N TYR A 206 15.10 -18.13 -4.61
CA TYR A 206 13.73 -17.70 -4.90
C TYR A 206 13.49 -17.66 -6.40
N ASN A 207 12.33 -18.15 -6.83
CA ASN A 207 11.87 -18.05 -8.22
C ASN A 207 11.26 -16.66 -8.49
N LEU A 208 10.61 -16.09 -7.47
CA LEU A 208 9.93 -14.81 -7.54
C LEU A 208 10.19 -14.01 -6.25
N VAL A 209 10.61 -12.75 -6.40
CA VAL A 209 10.56 -11.76 -5.32
C VAL A 209 9.40 -10.82 -5.60
N ILE A 210 8.50 -10.65 -4.65
CA ILE A 210 7.30 -9.84 -4.79
C ILE A 210 7.23 -8.75 -3.70
N SER A 211 6.64 -7.60 -4.00
CA SER A 211 6.31 -6.59 -2.99
C SER A 211 5.01 -5.88 -3.33
N VAL A 212 4.20 -5.58 -2.30
CA VAL A 212 2.94 -4.84 -2.43
C VAL A 212 2.97 -3.65 -1.46
N ALA A 213 2.96 -2.43 -2.02
CA ALA A 213 2.99 -1.17 -1.29
C ALA A 213 4.22 -0.99 -0.37
N VAL A 214 5.42 -1.28 -0.92
CA VAL A 214 6.71 -1.10 -0.23
C VAL A 214 7.60 -0.05 -0.90
N PHE A 215 7.54 0.06 -2.23
CA PHE A 215 8.47 0.86 -3.01
C PHE A 215 8.27 2.37 -2.85
N GLU A 216 7.17 2.78 -2.23
CA GLU A 216 6.96 4.14 -1.73
C GLU A 216 8.01 4.56 -0.68
N GLN A 217 8.66 3.60 0.00
CA GLN A 217 9.70 3.82 1.00
C GLN A 217 11.13 3.62 0.47
N VAL A 218 11.27 3.17 -0.79
CA VAL A 218 12.58 2.97 -1.41
C VAL A 218 13.17 4.31 -1.83
N ILE A 219 14.41 4.55 -1.42
CA ILE A 219 15.20 5.73 -1.80
C ILE A 219 16.08 5.40 -2.99
N ASN A 220 16.87 4.35 -2.84
CA ASN A 220 17.87 3.94 -3.81
C ASN A 220 17.37 2.70 -4.56
N MET A 221 16.69 2.97 -5.68
CA MET A 221 16.06 1.95 -6.50
C MET A 221 17.09 0.97 -7.09
N ARG A 222 18.28 1.45 -7.45
CA ARG A 222 19.37 0.62 -7.98
C ARG A 222 19.84 -0.38 -6.92
N ALA A 223 20.11 0.09 -5.70
CA ALA A 223 20.58 -0.75 -4.61
C ALA A 223 19.52 -1.77 -4.15
N VAL A 224 18.23 -1.40 -4.10
CA VAL A 224 17.18 -2.38 -3.75
C VAL A 224 17.07 -3.48 -4.80
N LEU A 225 17.15 -3.14 -6.09
CA LEU A 225 17.09 -4.10 -7.19
C LEU A 225 18.33 -5.00 -7.23
N GLU A 226 19.52 -4.48 -6.95
CA GLU A 226 20.74 -5.30 -6.78
C GLU A 226 20.56 -6.33 -5.66
N LYS A 227 20.01 -5.91 -4.51
CA LYS A 227 19.72 -6.82 -3.41
C LYS A 227 18.69 -7.88 -3.79
N ILE A 228 17.61 -7.50 -4.49
CA ILE A 228 16.62 -8.44 -5.01
C ILE A 228 17.26 -9.44 -5.99
N ALA A 229 18.14 -8.98 -6.89
CA ALA A 229 18.85 -9.84 -7.82
C ALA A 229 19.70 -10.91 -7.13
N SER A 230 20.25 -10.60 -5.95
CA SER A 230 21.05 -11.54 -5.15
C SER A 230 20.24 -12.66 -4.48
N LEU A 231 18.91 -12.51 -4.39
CA LEU A 231 17.98 -13.51 -3.84
C LEU A 231 17.48 -14.50 -4.90
N LEU A 232 17.48 -14.09 -6.16
CA LEU A 232 16.83 -14.82 -7.26
C LEU A 232 17.72 -15.92 -7.83
N LEU A 233 17.11 -17.08 -8.09
CA LEU A 233 17.71 -18.13 -8.92
C LEU A 233 17.92 -17.63 -10.37
N PRO A 234 18.82 -18.25 -11.16
CA PRO A 234 18.91 -17.99 -12.59
C PRO A 234 17.55 -18.13 -13.28
N GLY A 235 17.15 -17.10 -14.04
CA GLY A 235 15.82 -17.03 -14.65
C GLY A 235 14.68 -16.61 -13.72
N GLY A 236 14.98 -16.29 -12.46
CA GLY A 236 14.04 -15.74 -11.49
C GLY A 236 13.49 -14.37 -11.90
N ARG A 237 12.39 -13.98 -11.27
CA ARG A 237 11.60 -12.80 -11.63
C ARG A 237 11.36 -11.93 -10.41
N THR A 238 11.04 -10.66 -10.62
CA THR A 238 10.51 -9.83 -9.54
C THR A 238 9.29 -9.05 -9.98
N PHE A 239 8.33 -8.90 -9.07
CA PHE A 239 7.07 -8.23 -9.31
C PHE A 239 6.80 -7.18 -8.23
N HIS A 240 6.44 -5.97 -8.64
CA HIS A 240 6.21 -4.86 -7.71
C HIS A 240 4.88 -4.17 -7.98
N HIS A 241 4.06 -4.01 -6.95
CA HIS A 241 2.84 -3.20 -6.92
C HIS A 241 3.03 -2.02 -5.96
N PHE A 242 2.95 -0.77 -6.45
CA PHE A 242 3.08 0.42 -5.58
C PHE A 242 2.49 1.68 -6.22
N ILE A 243 2.26 2.72 -5.42
CA ILE A 243 1.71 4.01 -5.85
C ILE A 243 2.69 4.75 -6.78
N THR A 244 2.17 5.27 -7.88
CA THR A 244 2.93 6.03 -8.88
C THR A 244 2.11 7.20 -9.43
N SER A 245 2.79 8.13 -10.08
CA SER A 245 2.18 9.21 -10.86
C SER A 245 2.49 9.06 -12.35
N GLN A 246 1.77 9.76 -13.23
CA GLN A 246 2.13 9.79 -14.66
C GLN A 246 3.40 10.62 -14.92
N ALA A 247 3.50 11.78 -14.26
CA ALA A 247 4.61 12.71 -14.43
C ALA A 247 5.44 12.80 -13.15
N ALA A 248 6.68 13.28 -13.29
CA ALA A 248 7.49 13.67 -12.15
C ALA A 248 6.85 14.88 -11.45
N ILE A 249 6.83 14.81 -10.13
CA ILE A 249 6.27 15.82 -9.26
C ILE A 249 7.26 16.14 -8.15
N PRO A 250 7.23 17.37 -7.60
CA PRO A 250 7.95 17.69 -6.38
C PRO A 250 7.61 16.68 -5.27
N GLN A 251 8.55 16.45 -4.34
CA GLN A 251 8.33 15.58 -3.20
C GLN A 251 7.25 16.15 -2.26
N PHE A 252 5.98 15.92 -2.62
CA PHE A 252 4.83 16.38 -1.84
C PHE A 252 4.78 15.67 -0.49
N LEU A 253 5.38 14.49 -0.34
CA LEU A 253 5.40 13.70 0.88
C LEU A 253 6.46 14.18 1.90
N ASN A 254 6.86 15.45 1.83
CA ASN A 254 7.73 16.10 2.81
C ASN A 254 6.87 16.85 3.86
N PRO A 255 6.93 16.49 5.15
CA PRO A 255 6.09 17.07 6.21
C PRO A 255 6.34 18.57 6.42
N ASP A 256 7.54 19.08 6.12
CA ASP A 256 7.87 20.51 6.22
C ASP A 256 7.23 21.32 5.08
N LYS A 257 6.84 20.66 3.98
CA LYS A 257 6.35 21.31 2.76
C LYS A 257 4.85 21.19 2.57
N THR A 258 4.25 20.08 3.01
CA THR A 258 2.83 19.83 2.72
C THR A 258 2.13 19.06 3.82
N ARG A 259 0.79 19.17 3.84
CA ARG A 259 -0.08 18.37 4.71
C ARG A 259 -0.03 16.88 4.39
N ILE A 260 0.20 16.48 3.14
CA ILE A 260 0.25 15.05 2.81
C ILE A 260 1.54 14.40 3.34
N GLY A 261 2.62 15.17 3.46
CA GLY A 261 3.87 14.72 4.08
C GLY A 261 3.75 14.43 5.57
N LEU A 262 2.74 14.97 6.27
CA LEU A 262 2.47 14.62 7.67
C LEU A 262 2.03 13.16 7.83
N TYR A 263 1.42 12.57 6.80
CA TYR A 263 0.91 11.20 6.82
C TYR A 263 1.87 10.20 6.16
N PHE A 264 2.74 10.67 5.28
CA PHE A 264 3.72 9.84 4.58
C PHE A 264 5.12 10.47 4.66
N PRO A 265 5.64 10.71 5.88
CA PRO A 265 6.95 11.35 6.03
C PRO A 265 8.03 10.50 5.35
N GLY A 266 8.79 11.14 4.46
CA GLY A 266 9.86 10.47 3.71
C GLY A 266 9.38 9.61 2.53
N GLY A 267 8.06 9.47 2.33
CA GLY A 267 7.52 8.72 1.20
C GLY A 267 7.94 9.30 -0.16
N ARG A 268 7.93 8.46 -1.19
CA ARG A 268 8.23 8.85 -2.57
C ARG A 268 7.14 8.36 -3.52
N VAL A 269 6.85 9.19 -4.50
CA VAL A 269 5.95 8.86 -5.62
C VAL A 269 6.77 8.97 -6.89
N TRP A 270 6.95 7.82 -7.53
CA TRP A 270 7.73 7.71 -8.75
C TRP A 270 6.82 7.85 -9.97
N PRO A 271 7.30 8.45 -11.08
CA PRO A 271 6.60 8.36 -12.35
C PRO A 271 6.51 6.91 -12.80
N HIS A 272 5.38 6.53 -13.37
CA HIS A 272 5.14 5.19 -13.89
C HIS A 272 6.25 4.73 -14.85
N ALA A 273 6.70 5.62 -15.74
CA ALA A 273 7.73 5.31 -16.73
C ALA A 273 9.14 5.15 -16.13
N GLU A 274 9.40 5.65 -14.92
CA GLU A 274 10.75 5.71 -14.34
C GLU A 274 11.28 4.31 -14.02
N PHE A 275 10.46 3.47 -13.38
CA PHE A 275 10.92 2.21 -12.81
C PHE A 275 11.35 1.20 -13.88
N ALA A 276 10.74 1.25 -15.07
CA ALA A 276 11.12 0.42 -16.22
C ALA A 276 12.55 0.70 -16.75
N GLY A 277 13.16 1.83 -16.36
CA GLY A 277 14.50 2.22 -16.76
C GLY A 277 15.63 1.53 -15.97
N TYR A 278 15.33 0.91 -14.83
CA TYR A 278 16.34 0.26 -13.97
C TYR A 278 16.72 -1.13 -14.46
N THR A 279 17.56 -1.16 -15.49
CA THR A 279 17.89 -2.39 -16.24
C THR A 279 19.26 -2.99 -15.91
N ASP A 280 19.92 -2.59 -14.83
CA ASP A 280 21.29 -3.07 -14.52
C ASP A 280 21.34 -4.60 -14.32
N HIS A 281 20.37 -5.14 -13.57
CA HIS A 281 20.28 -6.57 -13.26
C HIS A 281 19.09 -7.28 -13.92
N PHE A 282 18.16 -6.52 -14.49
CA PHE A 282 16.87 -7.03 -14.94
C PHE A 282 16.55 -6.59 -16.37
N ASP A 283 15.83 -7.45 -17.08
CA ASP A 283 15.09 -7.10 -18.28
C ASP A 283 13.63 -6.80 -17.91
N THR A 284 13.11 -5.69 -18.44
CA THR A 284 11.70 -5.34 -18.29
C THR A 284 10.83 -6.26 -19.12
N CYS A 285 9.93 -7.01 -18.47
CA CYS A 285 8.99 -7.88 -19.17
C CYS A 285 7.74 -7.09 -19.54
N GLU A 286 7.04 -6.59 -18.53
CA GLU A 286 5.72 -5.97 -18.68
C GLU A 286 5.51 -4.92 -17.59
N THR A 287 4.75 -3.88 -17.92
CA THR A 287 4.40 -2.79 -17.00
C THR A 287 2.95 -2.41 -17.17
N TRP A 288 2.24 -2.18 -16.06
CA TRP A 288 0.84 -1.77 -16.09
C TRP A 288 0.61 -0.59 -15.18
N PHE A 289 -0.17 0.39 -15.64
CA PHE A 289 -0.69 1.45 -14.79
C PHE A 289 -2.15 1.13 -14.44
N VAL A 290 -2.42 0.88 -13.17
CA VAL A 290 -3.77 0.67 -12.65
C VAL A 290 -4.34 2.02 -12.22
N ASN A 291 -5.48 2.38 -12.82
CA ASN A 291 -6.14 3.66 -12.62
C ASN A 291 -6.38 3.96 -11.13
N GLY A 292 -6.09 5.20 -10.72
CA GLY A 292 -6.19 5.66 -9.33
C GLY A 292 -7.58 5.65 -8.73
N LEU A 293 -8.65 5.60 -9.54
CA LEU A 293 -9.99 5.48 -8.99
C LEU A 293 -10.20 4.19 -8.20
N ASN A 294 -9.44 3.13 -8.51
CA ASN A 294 -9.43 1.92 -7.69
C ASN A 294 -9.05 2.26 -6.24
N TYR A 295 -7.97 3.03 -6.04
CA TYR A 295 -7.53 3.43 -4.70
C TYR A 295 -8.45 4.49 -4.09
N TRP A 296 -8.94 5.45 -4.88
CA TRP A 296 -9.96 6.39 -4.42
C TRP A 296 -11.17 5.66 -3.84
N ARG A 297 -11.68 4.63 -4.53
CA ARG A 297 -12.83 3.84 -4.09
C ARG A 297 -12.51 3.02 -2.84
N THR A 298 -11.32 2.40 -2.77
CA THR A 298 -10.84 1.72 -1.56
C THR A 298 -10.81 2.66 -0.35
N LEU A 299 -10.22 3.85 -0.50
CA LEU A 299 -10.14 4.86 0.56
C LEU A 299 -11.52 5.39 0.95
N ASP A 300 -12.44 5.52 0.00
CA ASP A 300 -13.82 5.95 0.25
C ASP A 300 -14.61 4.92 1.06
N GLU A 301 -14.42 3.65 0.76
CA GLU A 301 -14.99 2.55 1.53
C GLU A 301 -14.37 2.43 2.93
N TRP A 302 -13.04 2.51 3.03
CA TRP A 302 -12.35 2.58 4.33
C TRP A 302 -12.84 3.76 5.17
N HIS A 303 -13.00 4.93 4.56
CA HIS A 303 -13.49 6.11 5.27
C HIS A 303 -14.91 5.91 5.81
N ARG A 304 -15.80 5.28 5.04
CA ARG A 304 -17.15 4.93 5.52
C ARG A 304 -17.08 3.95 6.68
N ARG A 305 -16.35 2.83 6.52
CA ARG A 305 -16.25 1.80 7.57
C ARG A 305 -15.63 2.35 8.86
N TYR A 306 -14.61 3.19 8.72
CA TYR A 306 -14.00 3.91 9.82
C TYR A 306 -15.04 4.68 10.64
N TRP A 307 -15.87 5.51 9.98
CA TRP A 307 -16.94 6.25 10.66
C TRP A 307 -18.00 5.34 11.31
N HIS A 308 -18.35 4.23 10.66
CA HIS A 308 -19.29 3.26 11.23
C HIS A 308 -18.71 2.53 12.46
N SER A 309 -17.39 2.42 12.56
CA SER A 309 -16.70 1.78 13.69
C SER A 309 -16.57 2.70 14.92
N LEU A 310 -16.66 4.02 14.74
CA LEU A 310 -16.42 5.00 15.82
C LEU A 310 -17.27 4.74 17.08
N PRO A 311 -18.60 4.50 17.01
CA PRO A 311 -19.38 4.27 18.22
C PRO A 311 -18.91 3.09 19.06
N ALA A 312 -18.33 2.05 18.43
CA ALA A 312 -17.87 0.85 19.13
C ALA A 312 -16.44 0.96 19.66
N LEU A 313 -15.61 1.81 19.05
CA LEU A 313 -14.17 1.89 19.30
C LEU A 313 -13.74 3.22 19.94
N TYR A 314 -14.66 4.16 20.12
CA TYR A 314 -14.37 5.43 20.78
C TYR A 314 -14.03 5.24 22.27
N GLN A 315 -13.03 5.98 22.75
CA GLN A 315 -12.43 5.91 24.11
C GLN A 315 -11.68 4.62 24.47
N THR A 316 -11.90 3.52 23.76
CA THR A 316 -11.13 2.28 23.93
C THR A 316 -9.95 2.21 22.96
N THR A 317 -10.18 2.61 21.71
CA THR A 317 -9.18 2.55 20.63
C THR A 317 -8.93 3.92 20.03
N PHE A 318 -9.98 4.74 19.84
CA PHE A 318 -9.85 6.09 19.29
C PHE A 318 -10.07 7.18 20.33
N ASP A 319 -9.17 8.16 20.38
CA ASP A 319 -9.45 9.46 20.96
C ASP A 319 -9.92 10.49 19.90
N HIS A 320 -10.22 11.70 20.36
CA HIS A 320 -10.73 12.77 19.49
C HIS A 320 -9.71 13.23 18.45
N GLU A 321 -8.43 13.32 18.83
CA GLU A 321 -7.36 13.80 17.96
C GLU A 321 -7.06 12.79 16.85
N GLN A 322 -7.04 11.50 17.20
CA GLN A 322 -6.92 10.40 16.24
C GLN A 322 -8.08 10.41 15.24
N ILE A 323 -9.31 10.69 15.69
CA ILE A 323 -10.46 10.81 14.78
C ILE A 323 -10.28 11.93 13.78
N ALA A 324 -9.90 13.12 14.24
CA ALA A 324 -9.63 14.24 13.35
C ALA A 324 -8.46 13.94 12.39
N HIS A 325 -7.39 13.31 12.88
CA HIS A 325 -6.22 12.94 12.11
C HIS A 325 -6.57 12.02 10.94
N TRP A 326 -7.26 10.91 11.22
CA TRP A 326 -7.61 9.90 10.22
C TRP A 326 -8.74 10.34 9.29
N ASN A 327 -9.70 11.13 9.76
CA ASN A 327 -10.71 11.75 8.90
C ASN A 327 -10.08 12.66 7.83
N ASN A 328 -9.04 13.41 8.22
CA ASN A 328 -8.25 14.23 7.30
C ASN A 328 -7.38 13.37 6.37
N TYR A 329 -6.75 12.31 6.89
CA TYR A 329 -5.99 11.35 6.09
C TYR A 329 -6.81 10.81 4.91
N PHE A 330 -7.99 10.24 5.19
CA PHE A 330 -8.85 9.67 4.15
C PHE A 330 -9.29 10.71 3.13
N SER A 331 -9.74 11.88 3.59
CA SER A 331 -10.20 12.96 2.72
C SER A 331 -9.10 13.46 1.78
N LEU A 332 -7.88 13.62 2.31
CA LEU A 332 -6.72 14.08 1.55
C LEU A 332 -6.26 13.04 0.53
N CYS A 333 -6.15 11.77 0.93
CA CYS A 333 -5.72 10.69 0.05
C CYS A 333 -6.73 10.46 -1.08
N LYS A 334 -8.04 10.48 -0.78
CA LYS A 334 -9.08 10.41 -1.82
C LYS A 334 -8.94 11.54 -2.84
N ALA A 335 -8.75 12.77 -2.35
CA ALA A 335 -8.61 13.92 -3.21
C ALA A 335 -7.36 13.88 -4.11
N MET A 336 -6.31 13.16 -3.71
CA MET A 336 -5.10 12.94 -4.51
C MET A 336 -5.34 11.98 -5.69
N PHE A 337 -6.10 10.90 -5.49
CA PHE A 337 -6.33 9.88 -6.53
C PHE A 337 -7.48 10.22 -7.50
N ALA A 338 -8.39 11.11 -7.13
CA ALA A 338 -9.58 11.46 -7.94
C ALA A 338 -9.32 12.27 -9.23
N PRO A 339 -8.39 13.25 -9.30
CA PRO A 339 -8.27 14.15 -10.44
C PRO A 339 -8.00 13.44 -11.77
N MET A 340 -8.44 14.07 -12.87
CA MET A 340 -8.30 13.54 -14.23
C MET A 340 -8.84 12.10 -14.34
N ASP A 341 -9.97 11.82 -13.71
CA ASP A 341 -10.58 10.47 -13.67
C ASP A 341 -9.60 9.36 -13.21
N GLY A 342 -8.72 9.68 -12.26
CA GLY A 342 -7.71 8.76 -11.74
C GLY A 342 -6.58 8.43 -12.72
N HIS A 343 -6.43 9.22 -13.78
CA HIS A 343 -5.36 9.00 -14.74
C HIS A 343 -4.02 9.58 -14.30
N PHE A 344 -3.95 10.46 -13.31
CA PHE A 344 -2.67 11.07 -12.89
C PHE A 344 -1.94 10.26 -11.82
N TYR A 345 -2.61 9.96 -10.70
CA TYR A 345 -2.11 9.04 -9.66
C TYR A 345 -2.76 7.67 -9.83
N GLY A 346 -2.01 6.61 -9.55
CA GLY A 346 -2.50 5.25 -9.58
C GLY A 346 -1.54 4.30 -8.91
N ASN A 347 -1.72 3.01 -9.15
CA ASN A 347 -0.75 2.00 -8.75
C ASN A 347 -0.11 1.42 -10.01
N SER A 348 1.18 1.17 -9.97
CA SER A 348 1.87 0.50 -11.07
C SER A 348 2.23 -0.92 -10.70
N HIS A 349 2.10 -1.81 -11.68
CA HIS A 349 2.62 -3.17 -11.63
C HIS A 349 3.82 -3.25 -12.56
N TYR A 350 4.89 -3.89 -12.11
CA TYR A 350 6.09 -4.11 -12.91
C TYR A 350 6.52 -5.56 -12.77
N LEU A 351 6.71 -6.24 -13.90
CA LEU A 351 7.30 -7.56 -13.95
C LEU A 351 8.68 -7.47 -14.62
N PHE A 352 9.68 -7.97 -13.91
CA PHE A 352 11.07 -8.01 -14.35
C PHE A 352 11.61 -9.44 -14.33
N LYS A 353 12.57 -9.72 -15.20
CA LYS A 353 13.30 -10.99 -15.25
C LYS A 353 14.79 -10.76 -15.04
N LEU A 354 15.40 -11.58 -14.18
CA LEU A 354 16.82 -11.52 -13.90
C LEU A 354 17.64 -11.81 -15.17
N LYS A 355 18.65 -10.97 -15.44
CA LYS A 355 19.60 -11.20 -16.54
C LYS A 355 20.46 -12.44 -16.29
N GLY A 356 20.79 -13.13 -17.37
CA GLY A 356 21.56 -14.38 -17.37
C GLY A 356 23.03 -14.21 -17.00
#